data_AF-A0A2P2I638-F1
#
_entry.id   AF-A0A2P2I638-F1
#
_cell.length_a   1.000
_cell.length_b   1.000
_cell.length_c   1.000
_cell.angle_alpha   90.00
_cell.angle_beta   90.00
_cell.angle_gamma   90.00
#
_symmetry.space_group_name_H-M   'P 1'
#
loop_
_entity.id
_entity.type
_entity.pdbx_description
1 polymer ?
#
loop_
_entity_poly.entity_id
_entity_poly.type
_entity_poly.pdbx_seq_one_letter_code
_entity_poly.pdbx_strand_id
1 'polypeptide(L)'
;SKFWEMASDEHGIMPTGEYKGQYDIQLERISVYYNEVAYGRYVPRAVLIDLEPGTMEAVRSGPFGKLFRPDNFIFGQSGAGNNWAKGHYTEGAEIVDTVVDVVRREVEGCDC
;
A
#
# COMPACT_ATOMS: atom_id res chain seq x y z
N SER A 1 -4.94 6.73 4.53
CA SER A 1 -5.23 5.34 4.96
C SER A 1 -6.72 4.98 4.92
N LYS A 2 -7.65 5.93 5.09
CA LYS A 2 -9.10 5.66 5.29
C LYS A 2 -9.76 4.69 4.31
N PHE A 3 -9.42 4.75 3.03
CA PHE A 3 -9.91 3.79 2.04
C PHE A 3 -9.64 2.33 2.45
N TRP A 4 -8.40 2.01 2.80
CA TRP A 4 -7.99 0.67 3.20
C TRP A 4 -8.61 0.24 4.54
N GLU A 5 -8.88 1.18 5.44
CA GLU A 5 -9.59 0.89 6.70
C GLU A 5 -11.02 0.41 6.40
N MET A 6 -11.75 1.11 5.53
CA MET A 6 -13.12 0.75 5.14
C MET A 6 -13.16 -0.54 4.33
N ALA A 7 -12.30 -0.67 3.32
CA ALA A 7 -12.23 -1.89 2.52
C ALA A 7 -11.86 -3.11 3.36
N SER A 8 -10.96 -2.96 4.33
CA SER A 8 -10.63 -4.06 5.26
C SER A 8 -11.83 -4.43 6.12
N ASP A 9 -12.57 -3.45 6.64
CA ASP A 9 -13.77 -3.69 7.45
C ASP A 9 -14.86 -4.42 6.66
N GLU A 10 -15.14 -3.99 5.42
CA GLU A 10 -16.10 -4.64 4.52
C GLU A 10 -15.73 -6.09 4.21
N HIS A 11 -14.44 -6.37 4.01
CA HIS A 11 -13.91 -7.72 3.75
C HIS A 11 -13.60 -8.52 5.02
N GLY A 12 -13.83 -7.98 6.22
CA GLY A 12 -13.54 -8.67 7.48
C GLY A 12 -12.05 -8.92 7.74
N ILE A 13 -11.17 -8.08 7.18
CA ILE A 13 -9.72 -8.15 7.33
C ILE A 13 -9.28 -7.32 8.53
N MET A 14 -8.63 -7.98 9.49
CA MET A 14 -8.08 -7.33 10.66
C MET A 14 -6.86 -6.47 10.30
N PRO A 15 -6.46 -5.50 11.14
CA PRO A 15 -5.25 -4.72 10.90
C PRO A 15 -3.94 -5.54 10.85
N THR A 16 -3.97 -6.77 11.35
CA THR A 16 -2.88 -7.75 11.24
C THR A 16 -2.85 -8.47 9.89
N GLY A 17 -3.92 -8.37 9.09
CA GLY A 17 -4.15 -9.07 7.84
C GLY A 17 -4.93 -10.38 7.99
N GLU A 18 -5.30 -10.79 9.20
CA GLU A 18 -6.10 -12.01 9.41
C GLU A 18 -7.56 -11.79 9.00
N TYR A 19 -8.16 -12.78 8.33
CA TYR A 19 -9.60 -12.78 8.05
C TYR A 19 -10.39 -13.21 9.31
N LYS A 20 -11.36 -12.38 9.72
CA LYS A 20 -12.36 -12.66 10.77
C LYS A 20 -13.77 -12.30 10.33
N GLY A 21 -14.04 -12.39 9.03
CA GLY A 21 -15.37 -12.20 8.47
C GLY A 21 -16.34 -13.33 8.82
N GLN A 22 -17.61 -13.10 8.53
CA GLN A 22 -18.71 -14.01 8.84
C GLN A 22 -19.35 -14.61 7.60
N TYR A 23 -19.14 -14.01 6.43
CA TYR A 23 -19.83 -14.37 5.19
C TYR A 23 -18.83 -14.69 4.09
N ASP A 24 -19.01 -15.83 3.41
CA ASP A 24 -18.10 -16.29 2.34
C ASP A 24 -17.98 -15.27 1.19
N ILE A 25 -19.03 -14.47 0.95
CA ILE A 25 -19.04 -13.42 -0.07
C ILE A 25 -17.94 -12.36 0.16
N GLN A 26 -17.47 -12.19 1.40
CA GLN A 26 -16.38 -11.26 1.73
C GLN A 26 -15.05 -11.71 1.11
N LEU A 27 -14.88 -12.99 0.79
CA LEU A 27 -13.66 -13.52 0.19
C LEU A 27 -13.76 -13.72 -1.34
N GLU A 28 -14.96 -13.71 -1.92
CA GLU A 28 -15.19 -14.08 -3.32
C GLU A 28 -14.36 -13.25 -4.32
N ARG A 29 -14.13 -11.96 -4.02
CA ARG A 29 -13.36 -11.03 -4.88
C ARG A 29 -12.24 -10.32 -4.15
N ILE A 30 -11.76 -10.89 -3.04
CA ILE A 30 -10.72 -10.25 -2.23
C ILE A 30 -9.38 -10.11 -2.99
N SER A 31 -9.12 -11.01 -3.94
CA SER A 31 -7.91 -11.03 -4.77
C SER A 31 -7.69 -9.77 -5.62
N VAL A 32 -8.77 -9.00 -5.87
CA VAL A 32 -8.72 -7.74 -6.62
C VAL A 32 -7.87 -6.69 -5.90
N TYR A 33 -8.03 -6.58 -4.57
CA TYR A 33 -7.35 -5.56 -3.77
C TYR A 33 -6.29 -6.13 -2.82
N TYR A 34 -6.34 -7.42 -2.51
CA TYR A 34 -5.43 -8.06 -1.59
C TYR A 34 -4.71 -9.24 -2.23
N ASN A 35 -3.48 -9.45 -1.79
CA ASN A 35 -2.74 -10.68 -1.95
C ASN A 35 -2.97 -11.56 -0.72
N GLU A 36 -3.36 -12.82 -0.92
CA GLU A 36 -3.25 -13.82 0.12
C GLU A 36 -1.79 -14.25 0.25
N VAL A 37 -1.23 -14.12 1.45
CA VAL A 37 0.09 -14.65 1.81
C VAL A 37 -0.09 -15.90 2.67
N ALA A 38 1.00 -16.46 3.19
CA ALA A 38 0.94 -17.66 4.01
C ALA A 38 -0.03 -17.52 5.21
N TYR A 39 -0.71 -18.62 5.52
CA TYR A 39 -1.59 -18.78 6.69
C TYR A 39 -2.87 -17.91 6.68
N GLY A 40 -3.45 -17.65 5.50
CA GLY A 40 -4.73 -16.92 5.40
C GLY A 40 -4.62 -15.46 5.82
N ARG A 41 -3.42 -14.89 5.69
CA ARG A 41 -3.16 -13.46 5.92
C ARG A 41 -3.27 -12.73 4.59
N TYR A 42 -3.93 -11.58 4.60
CA TYR A 42 -4.17 -10.75 3.43
C TYR A 42 -3.38 -9.46 3.54
N VAL A 43 -2.73 -9.08 2.44
CA VAL A 43 -1.92 -7.87 2.33
C VAL A 43 -2.42 -7.03 1.15
N PRO A 44 -2.71 -5.73 1.33
CA PRO A 44 -3.12 -4.83 0.27
C PRO A 44 -2.14 -4.79 -0.91
N ARG A 45 -2.67 -4.83 -2.13
CA ARG A 45 -1.96 -4.48 -3.37
C ARG A 45 -1.83 -2.95 -3.44
N ALA A 46 -0.97 -2.39 -2.59
CA ALA A 46 -0.77 -0.95 -2.47
C ALA A 46 0.71 -0.59 -2.52
N VAL A 47 1.02 0.52 -3.19
CA VAL A 47 2.33 1.17 -3.18
C VAL A 47 2.15 2.56 -2.59
N LEU A 48 2.94 2.88 -1.56
CA LEU A 48 2.87 4.15 -0.84
C LEU A 48 4.09 4.97 -1.21
N ILE A 49 3.84 6.15 -1.77
CA ILE A 49 4.88 6.99 -2.35
C ILE A 49 4.73 8.39 -1.77
N ASP A 50 5.82 8.92 -1.25
CA ASP A 50 5.92 10.32 -0.86
C ASP A 50 7.34 10.83 -1.12
N LEU A 51 7.52 12.13 -1.22
CA LEU A 51 8.85 12.73 -1.24
C LEU A 51 9.37 13.00 0.17
N GLU A 52 8.48 12.96 1.17
CA GLU A 52 8.81 13.20 2.57
C GLU A 52 8.74 11.91 3.41
N PRO A 53 9.76 11.63 4.24
CA PRO A 53 9.76 10.44 5.09
C PRO A 53 8.69 10.50 6.19
N GLY A 54 8.26 11.70 6.59
CA GLY A 54 7.34 11.91 7.71
C GLY A 54 5.96 11.27 7.52
N THR A 55 5.43 11.27 6.30
CA THR A 55 4.12 10.68 5.99
C THR A 55 4.11 9.16 6.20
N MET A 56 5.25 8.50 5.95
CA MET A 56 5.36 7.05 6.09
C MET A 56 5.22 6.61 7.55
N GLU A 57 5.81 7.36 8.49
CA GLU A 57 5.67 7.09 9.92
C GLU A 57 4.24 7.31 10.40
N ALA A 58 3.55 8.34 9.86
CA ALA A 58 2.14 8.57 10.16
C ALA A 58 1.25 7.41 9.69
N VAL A 59 1.53 6.82 8.52
CA VAL A 59 0.78 5.64 8.05
C VAL A 59 1.12 4.39 8.86
N ARG A 60 2.40 4.14 9.17
CA ARG A 60 2.85 2.98 9.95
C ARG A 60 2.33 2.99 11.40
N SER A 61 2.23 4.16 12.01
CA SER A 61 1.66 4.35 13.34
C SER A 61 0.13 4.31 13.36
N GLY A 62 -0.51 4.38 12.19
CA GLY A 62 -1.94 4.22 12.03
C GLY A 62 -2.44 2.80 12.38
N PRO A 63 -3.76 2.63 12.62
CA PRO A 63 -4.34 1.36 13.05
C PRO A 63 -4.01 0.21 12.09
N PHE A 64 -4.00 0.47 10.78
CA PHE A 64 -3.70 -0.49 9.72
C PHE A 64 -2.27 -0.38 9.18
N GLY A 65 -1.37 0.31 9.88
CA GLY A 65 0.01 0.51 9.40
C GLY A 65 0.79 -0.79 9.19
N LYS A 66 0.51 -1.82 10.00
CA LYS A 66 1.12 -3.16 9.91
C LYS A 66 0.55 -4.04 8.81
N LEU A 67 -0.53 -3.61 8.18
CA LEU A 67 -1.19 -4.34 7.10
C LEU A 67 -0.38 -4.25 5.80
N PHE A 68 0.27 -3.11 5.56
CA PHE A 68 1.02 -2.84 4.32
C PHE A 68 2.39 -3.51 4.31
N ARG A 69 2.84 -3.95 3.13
CA ARG A 69 4.17 -4.51 2.93
C ARG A 69 5.23 -3.42 3.11
N PRO A 70 6.23 -3.58 4.00
CA PRO A 70 7.28 -2.59 4.20
C PRO A 70 8.05 -2.23 2.92
N ASP A 71 8.23 -3.20 2.02
CA ASP A 71 8.93 -3.06 0.75
C ASP A 71 8.16 -2.23 -0.30
N ASN A 72 6.92 -1.84 0.00
CA ASN A 72 6.08 -1.04 -0.89
C ASN A 72 6.01 0.43 -0.45
N PHE A 73 6.78 0.81 0.58
CA PHE A 73 6.95 2.20 0.99
C PHE A 73 8.17 2.77 0.29
N ILE A 74 7.94 3.75 -0.58
CA ILE A 74 8.99 4.48 -1.28
C ILE A 74 8.93 5.93 -0.83
N PHE A 75 10.05 6.46 -0.39
CA PHE A 75 10.12 7.84 0.05
C PHE A 75 11.42 8.54 -0.35
N GLY A 76 11.30 9.82 -0.68
CA GLY A 76 12.43 10.71 -0.88
C GLY A 76 13.05 11.20 0.44
N GLN A 77 14.11 11.99 0.32
CA GLN A 77 14.74 12.69 1.45
C GLN A 77 14.32 14.17 1.54
N SER A 78 13.59 14.66 0.54
CA SER A 78 13.33 16.07 0.31
C SER A 78 11.94 16.22 -0.29
N GLY A 79 11.10 17.07 0.32
CA GLY A 79 9.74 17.31 -0.13
C GLY A 79 9.65 18.24 -1.35
N ALA A 80 8.58 18.10 -2.14
CA ALA A 80 8.31 19.01 -3.25
C ALA A 80 7.98 20.45 -2.80
N GLY A 81 7.56 20.65 -1.54
CA GLY A 81 7.27 21.97 -0.98
C GLY A 81 6.19 22.74 -1.74
N ASN A 82 5.10 22.07 -2.12
CA ASN A 82 4.02 22.60 -2.97
C ASN A 82 4.46 23.14 -4.34
N ASN A 83 5.65 22.73 -4.82
CA ASN A 83 6.13 23.07 -6.15
C ASN A 83 6.01 21.87 -7.09
N TRP A 84 5.11 21.98 -8.07
CA TRP A 84 4.89 20.93 -9.06
C TRP A 84 6.16 20.61 -9.87
N ALA A 85 6.95 21.62 -10.26
CA ALA A 85 8.15 21.41 -11.05
C ALA A 85 9.20 20.60 -10.28
N LYS A 86 9.31 20.80 -8.96
CA LYS A 86 10.18 19.97 -8.12
C LYS A 86 9.69 18.52 -8.07
N GLY A 87 8.40 18.33 -7.87
CA GLY A 87 7.79 17.00 -7.85
C GLY A 87 7.89 16.27 -9.18
N HIS A 88 7.87 16.97 -10.31
CA HIS A 88 7.85 16.33 -11.62
C HIS A 88 9.23 16.19 -12.27
N TYR A 89 10.09 17.22 -12.17
CA TYR A 89 11.33 17.28 -12.93
C TYR A 89 12.61 17.09 -12.12
N THR A 90 12.57 17.26 -10.78
CA THR A 90 13.77 17.13 -9.94
C THR A 90 13.61 16.02 -8.91
N GLU A 91 13.02 16.31 -7.75
CA GLU A 91 12.96 15.38 -6.61
C GLU A 91 12.17 14.11 -6.95
N GLY A 92 11.04 14.25 -7.65
CA GLY A 92 10.26 13.09 -8.08
C GLY A 92 10.90 12.29 -9.21
N ALA A 93 11.71 12.93 -10.04
CA ALA A 93 12.46 12.23 -11.09
C ALA A 93 13.55 11.32 -10.48
N GLU A 94 14.05 11.62 -9.28
CA GLU A 94 15.03 10.77 -8.60
C GLU A 94 14.41 9.45 -8.08
N ILE A 95 13.13 9.46 -7.70
CA ILE A 95 12.47 8.28 -7.10
C ILE A 95 11.60 7.49 -8.10
N VAL A 96 11.29 8.06 -9.26
CA VAL A 96 10.34 7.47 -10.22
C VAL A 96 10.75 6.08 -10.69
N ASP A 97 12.03 5.85 -10.94
CA ASP A 97 12.51 4.53 -11.40
C ASP A 97 12.28 3.46 -10.32
N THR A 98 12.53 3.81 -9.06
CA THR A 98 12.27 2.91 -7.92
C THR A 98 10.77 2.62 -7.78
N VAL A 99 9.93 3.64 -7.96
CA VAL A 99 8.46 3.49 -7.97
C VAL A 99 8.03 2.50 -9.05
N VAL A 100 8.52 2.69 -10.27
CA VAL A 100 8.15 1.86 -11.42
C VAL A 100 8.58 0.41 -11.20
N ASP A 101 9.75 0.16 -10.62
CA ASP A 101 10.22 -1.19 -10.33
C ASP A 101 9.37 -1.91 -9.26
N VAL A 102 8.96 -1.21 -8.20
CA VAL A 102 8.04 -1.78 -7.19
C VAL A 102 6.66 -2.04 -7.79
N VAL A 103 6.14 -1.12 -8.60
CA VAL A 103 4.86 -1.32 -9.30
C VAL A 103 4.96 -2.53 -10.22
N ARG A 104 6.05 -2.68 -10.99
CA ARG A 104 6.27 -3.83 -11.86
C ARG A 104 6.26 -5.14 -11.06
N ARG A 105 6.96 -5.20 -9.93
CA ARG A 105 6.97 -6.38 -9.04
C ARG A 105 5.57 -6.75 -8.55
N GLU A 106 4.76 -5.77 -8.15
CA GLU A 106 3.38 -6.05 -7.71
C GLU A 106 2.49 -6.53 -8.86
N VAL A 107 2.67 -5.98 -10.06
CA VAL A 107 1.93 -6.37 -11.27
C VAL A 107 2.29 -7.78 -11.73
N GLU A 108 3.56 -8.19 -11.63
CA GLU A 108 4.01 -9.55 -11.95
C GLU A 108 3.37 -10.62 -11.04
N GLY A 109 2.90 -10.24 -9.85
CA GLY A 109 2.17 -11.11 -8.92
C GLY A 109 0.64 -11.08 -9.09
N CYS A 110 0.13 -10.49 -10.18
CA CYS A 110 -1.30 -10.49 -10.49
C CYS A 110 -1.62 -11.58 -11.53
N ASP A 111 -2.57 -12.45 -11.21
CA ASP A 111 -3.22 -13.32 -12.20
C ASP A 111 -4.31 -12.52 -12.94
N CYS A 112 -4.60 -12.89 -14.20
CA CYS A 112 -5.62 -12.26 -15.04
C CYS A 112 -6.94 -13.04 -15.07
#